data_AF-A0A8E1W592-F1
#
_entry.id   AF-A0A8E1W592-F1
#
_cell.length_a   1.000
_cell.length_b   1.000
_cell.length_c   1.000
_cell.angle_alpha   90.00
_cell.angle_beta   90.00
_cell.angle_gamma   90.00
#
_symmetry.space_group_name_H-M   'P 1'
#
loop_
_entity.id
_entity.type
_entity.pdbx_description
1 polymer ?
#
loop_
_entity_poly.entity_id
_entity_poly.type
_entity_poly.pdbx_seq_one_letter_code
_entity_poly.pdbx_strand_id
1 'polypeptide(L)'
;MATTEEIERRVEQADAARSAKRAAAAKRVGELALLRAEVAEKLGDVERELGDVLAESSDVISVDELAKFTDVPATDLTQWLNGRKTTRPKRKRSTAGTATAKRDASQASSTSNPAPTTQQSASPELAGPRNGAADTSTRIPTPVT
;
A
#
# COMPACT_ATOMS: atom_id res chain seq x y z
N MET A 1 48.27 13.25 22.43
CA MET A 1 47.49 13.12 21.18
C MET A 1 46.90 11.72 21.14
N ALA A 2 45.65 11.56 20.73
CA ALA A 2 45.06 10.22 20.58
C ALA A 2 45.70 9.54 19.36
N THR A 3 46.09 8.27 19.51
CA THR A 3 46.56 7.45 18.39
C THR A 3 45.39 7.17 17.44
N THR A 4 45.69 6.97 16.16
CA THR A 4 44.68 6.69 15.13
C THR A 4 43.78 5.51 15.51
N GLU A 5 44.35 4.45 16.09
CA GLU A 5 43.64 3.27 16.57
C GLU A 5 42.61 3.59 17.68
N GLU A 6 42.92 4.52 18.58
CA GLU A 6 42.00 4.95 19.64
C GLU A 6 40.85 5.80 19.07
N ILE A 7 41.08 6.54 17.98
CA ILE A 7 40.03 7.28 17.28
C ILE A 7 39.08 6.30 16.58
N GLU A 8 39.63 5.31 15.87
CA GLU A 8 38.85 4.25 15.20
C GLU A 8 37.98 3.49 16.20
N ARG A 9 38.56 3.06 17.33
CA ARG A 9 37.83 2.35 18.39
C ARG A 9 36.69 3.17 18.97
N ARG A 10 36.86 4.48 19.13
CA ARG A 10 35.80 5.37 19.66
C ARG A 10 34.65 5.54 18.67
N VAL A 11 34.95 5.64 17.37
CA VAL A 11 33.93 5.73 16.32
C VAL A 11 33.14 4.43 16.23
N GLU A 12 33.83 3.28 16.21
CA GLU A 12 33.18 1.97 16.15
C GLU A 12 32.24 1.73 17.34
N GLN A 13 32.66 2.08 18.56
CA GLN A 13 31.80 1.97 19.74
C GLN A 13 30.56 2.88 19.67
N ALA A 14 30.73 4.12 19.19
CA ALA A 14 29.63 5.06 19.04
C ALA A 14 28.62 4.57 17.98
N ASP A 15 29.10 4.04 16.86
CA ASP A 15 28.25 3.50 15.80
C ASP A 15 27.63 2.15 16.17
N ALA A 16 28.29 1.30 16.95
CA ALA A 16 27.72 0.07 17.50
C ALA A 16 26.51 0.39 18.40
N ALA A 17 26.63 1.37 19.30
CA ALA A 17 25.53 1.78 20.16
C ALA A 17 24.35 2.37 19.36
N ARG A 18 24.63 3.16 18.32
CA ARG A 18 23.61 3.75 17.44
C ARG A 18 22.92 2.70 16.59
N SER A 19 23.67 1.78 15.99
CA SER A 19 23.15 0.71 15.14
C SER A 19 22.31 -0.28 15.95
N ALA A 20 22.72 -0.62 17.19
CA ALA A 20 21.91 -1.45 18.09
C ALA A 20 20.55 -0.82 18.40
N LYS A 21 20.51 0.48 18.69
CA LYS A 21 19.24 1.21 18.91
C LYS A 21 18.35 1.24 17.67
N ARG A 22 18.94 1.49 16.50
CA ARG A 22 18.21 1.46 15.22
C ARG A 22 17.64 0.08 14.92
N ALA A 23 18.43 -0.97 15.14
CA ALA A 23 18.01 -2.35 14.94
C ALA A 23 16.87 -2.73 15.89
N ALA A 24 16.96 -2.39 17.17
CA ALA A 24 15.89 -2.64 18.14
C ALA A 24 14.59 -1.91 17.77
N ALA A 25 14.68 -0.64 17.35
CA ALA A 25 13.53 0.12 16.89
C ALA A 25 12.90 -0.50 15.63
N ALA A 26 13.72 -0.84 14.63
CA ALA A 26 13.26 -1.46 13.39
C ALA A 26 12.56 -2.81 13.63
N LYS A 27 13.11 -3.65 14.52
CA LYS A 27 12.47 -4.91 14.92
C LYS A 27 11.10 -4.68 15.52
N ARG A 28 10.99 -3.78 16.51
CA ARG A 28 9.71 -3.47 17.16
C ARG A 28 8.67 -2.92 16.21
N VAL A 29 9.07 -2.04 15.28
CA VAL A 29 8.16 -1.50 14.25
C VAL A 29 7.72 -2.61 13.30
N GLY A 30 8.64 -3.48 12.86
CA GLY A 30 8.31 -4.62 12.01
C GLY A 30 7.32 -5.58 12.67
N GLU A 31 7.54 -5.93 13.94
CA GLU A 31 6.63 -6.77 14.72
C GLU A 31 5.24 -6.14 14.85
N LEU A 32 5.16 -4.84 15.17
CA LEU A 32 3.88 -4.13 15.25
C LEU A 32 3.17 -4.03 13.89
N ALA A 33 3.92 -3.89 12.79
CA ALA A 33 3.35 -3.86 11.46
C ALA A 33 2.73 -5.20 11.07
N LEU A 34 3.38 -6.32 11.42
CA LEU A 34 2.83 -7.66 11.23
C LEU A 34 1.56 -7.88 12.05
N LEU A 35 1.59 -7.49 13.33
CA LEU A 35 0.40 -7.58 14.19
C LEU A 35 -0.74 -6.73 13.65
N ARG A 36 -0.45 -5.51 13.17
CA ARG A 36 -1.45 -4.65 12.52
C ARG A 36 -2.06 -5.32 11.30
N ALA A 37 -1.24 -5.99 10.47
CA ALA A 37 -1.75 -6.70 9.30
C ALA A 37 -2.67 -7.86 9.70
N GLU A 38 -2.27 -8.67 10.68
CA GLU A 38 -3.09 -9.78 11.18
C GLU A 38 -4.42 -9.29 11.78
N VAL A 39 -4.40 -8.21 12.56
CA VAL A 39 -5.62 -7.62 13.12
C VAL A 39 -6.51 -7.03 12.02
N ALA A 40 -5.92 -6.43 10.99
CA ALA A 40 -6.68 -5.89 9.86
C ALA A 40 -7.37 -7.00 9.05
N GLU A 41 -6.73 -8.17 8.89
CA GLU A 41 -7.36 -9.34 8.26
C GLU A 41 -8.56 -9.81 9.09
N LYS A 42 -8.37 -10.03 10.40
CA LYS A 42 -9.45 -10.44 11.31
C LYS A 42 -10.60 -9.44 11.33
N LEU A 43 -10.29 -8.14 11.35
CA LEU A 43 -11.30 -7.09 11.29
C LEU A 43 -12.07 -7.14 9.97
N GLY A 44 -11.37 -7.36 8.85
CA GLY A 44 -12.00 -7.52 7.54
C GLY A 44 -12.95 -8.72 7.47
N ASP A 45 -12.62 -9.83 8.13
CA ASP A 45 -13.52 -10.99 8.23
C ASP A 45 -14.77 -10.66 9.06
N VAL A 46 -14.61 -10.02 10.20
CA VAL A 46 -15.73 -9.56 11.05
C VAL A 46 -16.63 -8.58 10.29
N GLU A 47 -16.06 -7.61 9.58
CA GLU A 47 -16.83 -6.65 8.79
C GLU A 47 -17.62 -7.31 7.65
N ARG A 48 -17.11 -8.41 7.07
CA ARG A 48 -17.83 -9.20 6.08
C ARG A 48 -19.02 -9.93 6.70
N GLU A 49 -18.81 -10.60 7.83
CA GLU A 49 -19.87 -11.28 8.56
C GLU A 49 -20.96 -10.29 9.01
N LEU A 50 -20.57 -9.12 9.51
CA LEU A 50 -21.51 -8.03 9.81
C LEU A 50 -22.32 -7.62 8.58
N GLY A 51 -21.66 -7.43 7.43
CA GLY A 51 -22.33 -7.10 6.18
C GLY A 51 -23.29 -8.20 5.69
N ASP A 52 -22.97 -9.47 5.91
CA ASP A 52 -23.84 -10.61 5.59
C ASP A 52 -25.07 -10.63 6.50
N VAL A 53 -24.90 -10.55 7.82
CA VAL A 53 -26.00 -10.50 8.80
C VAL A 53 -26.90 -9.28 8.59
N LEU A 54 -26.33 -8.11 8.27
CA LEU A 54 -27.09 -6.91 7.94
C LEU A 54 -27.92 -7.07 6.66
N ALA A 55 -27.40 -7.78 5.66
CA ALA A 55 -28.16 -8.06 4.44
C ALA A 55 -29.31 -9.05 4.71
N GLU A 56 -29.07 -10.07 5.53
CA GLU A 56 -30.07 -11.08 5.91
C GLU A 56 -31.17 -10.52 6.82
N SER A 57 -30.86 -9.52 7.65
CA SER A 57 -31.83 -8.89 8.56
C SER A 57 -32.56 -7.68 7.96
N SER A 58 -32.16 -7.23 6.77
CA SER A 58 -32.72 -6.03 6.13
C SER A 58 -34.21 -6.10 5.79
N ASP A 59 -34.78 -7.29 5.76
CA ASP A 59 -36.22 -7.56 5.57
C ASP A 59 -37.01 -7.48 6.89
N VAL A 60 -36.36 -7.75 8.03
CA VAL A 60 -36.98 -7.74 9.37
C VAL A 60 -36.82 -6.39 10.05
N ILE A 61 -35.66 -5.75 9.91
CA ILE A 61 -35.29 -4.54 10.66
C ILE A 61 -34.54 -3.55 9.78
N SER A 62 -34.93 -2.28 9.86
CA SER A 62 -34.28 -1.20 9.10
C SER A 62 -32.94 -0.82 9.71
N VAL A 63 -32.02 -0.27 8.89
CA VAL A 63 -30.69 0.19 9.35
C VAL A 63 -30.80 1.27 10.43
N ASP A 64 -31.77 2.19 10.30
CA ASP A 64 -31.99 3.27 11.28
C ASP A 64 -32.52 2.75 12.62
N GLU A 65 -33.27 1.66 12.60
CA GLU A 65 -33.76 1.00 13.81
C GLU A 65 -32.64 0.20 14.50
N LEU A 66 -31.85 -0.54 13.71
CA LEU A 66 -30.71 -1.29 14.21
C LEU A 66 -29.66 -0.39 14.85
N ALA A 67 -29.43 0.80 14.29
CA ALA A 67 -28.54 1.81 14.86
C ALA A 67 -28.98 2.25 16.28
N LYS A 68 -30.29 2.34 16.54
CA LYS A 68 -30.83 2.72 17.85
C LYS A 68 -30.70 1.61 18.89
N PHE A 69 -30.75 0.34 18.45
CA PHE A 69 -30.68 -0.80 19.36
C PHE A 69 -29.25 -1.25 19.68
N THR A 70 -28.29 -0.94 18.80
CA THR A 70 -26.91 -1.40 18.92
C THR A 70 -25.93 -0.31 19.32
N ASP A 71 -26.38 0.95 19.40
CA ASP A 71 -25.54 2.14 19.55
C ASP A 71 -24.44 2.27 18.48
N VAL A 72 -24.60 1.58 17.35
CA VAL A 72 -23.71 1.68 16.19
C VAL A 72 -24.27 2.73 15.22
N PRO A 73 -23.44 3.68 14.74
CA PRO A 73 -23.89 4.67 13.77
C PRO A 73 -24.46 4.03 12.49
N ALA A 74 -25.58 4.58 11.99
CA ALA A 74 -26.17 4.13 10.72
C ALA A 74 -25.20 4.26 9.53
N THR A 75 -24.24 5.20 9.60
CA THR A 75 -23.17 5.35 8.61
C THR A 75 -22.29 4.12 8.51
N ASP A 76 -21.94 3.53 9.65
CA ASP A 76 -21.00 2.42 9.75
C ASP A 76 -21.70 1.12 9.32
N LEU A 77 -22.95 0.93 9.76
CA LEU A 77 -23.81 -0.15 9.29
C LEU A 77 -24.01 -0.10 7.76
N THR A 78 -24.24 1.10 7.21
CA THR A 78 -24.38 1.30 5.76
C THR A 78 -23.06 1.05 5.04
N GLN A 79 -21.92 1.40 5.64
CA GLN A 79 -20.59 1.12 5.09
C GLN A 79 -20.34 -0.39 5.02
N TRP A 80 -20.59 -1.15 6.07
CA TRP A 80 -20.43 -2.62 6.08
C TRP A 80 -21.35 -3.30 5.08
N LEU A 81 -22.61 -2.87 5.00
CA LEU A 81 -23.58 -3.36 4.01
C LEU A 81 -23.12 -3.09 2.56
N ASN A 82 -22.54 -1.91 2.29
CA ASN A 82 -22.05 -1.56 0.96
C ASN A 82 -20.69 -2.19 0.63
N GLY A 83 -19.82 -2.42 1.61
CA GLY A 83 -18.55 -3.11 1.46
C GLY A 83 -18.71 -4.49 0.83
N ARG A 84 -19.78 -5.20 1.19
CA ARG A 84 -20.18 -6.49 0.59
C ARG A 84 -20.38 -6.44 -0.92
N LYS A 85 -20.95 -5.35 -1.46
CA LYS A 85 -21.31 -5.24 -2.88
C LYS A 85 -20.10 -5.33 -3.81
N THR A 86 -18.91 -4.99 -3.33
CA THR A 86 -17.65 -5.03 -4.11
C THR A 86 -17.09 -6.44 -4.28
N THR A 87 -17.42 -7.36 -3.36
CA THR A 87 -16.86 -8.72 -3.34
C THR A 87 -17.70 -9.72 -4.12
N ARG A 88 -18.94 -9.39 -4.52
CA ARG A 88 -19.80 -10.32 -5.25
C ARG A 88 -19.26 -10.57 -6.66
N PRO A 89 -18.69 -11.75 -6.99
CA PRO A 89 -18.34 -12.05 -8.37
C PRO A 89 -19.63 -12.03 -9.18
N LYS A 90 -19.68 -11.16 -10.18
CA LYS A 90 -20.78 -11.06 -11.13
C LYS A 90 -20.89 -12.41 -11.82
N ARG A 91 -21.81 -13.25 -11.34
CA ARG A 91 -22.04 -14.62 -11.82
C ARG A 91 -22.40 -14.56 -13.30
N LYS A 92 -21.41 -14.81 -14.17
CA LYS A 92 -21.60 -14.86 -15.61
C LYS A 92 -22.41 -16.13 -15.89
N ARG A 93 -23.68 -15.97 -16.23
CA ARG A 93 -24.54 -17.07 -16.72
C ARG A 93 -23.97 -17.48 -18.07
N SER A 94 -23.09 -18.48 -18.09
CA SER A 94 -22.66 -19.14 -19.32
C SER A 94 -23.78 -20.05 -19.78
N THR A 95 -24.56 -19.59 -20.75
CA THR A 95 -25.45 -20.45 -21.52
C THR A 95 -24.57 -21.40 -22.33
N ALA A 96 -24.61 -22.68 -21.96
CA ALA A 96 -24.00 -23.75 -22.73
C ALA A 96 -24.71 -23.87 -24.10
N GLY A 97 -23.95 -23.73 -25.18
CA GLY A 97 -24.36 -23.96 -26.56
C GLY A 97 -23.25 -24.70 -27.29
N THR A 98 -23.40 -26.02 -27.29
CA THR A 98 -22.89 -27.13 -28.12
C THR A 98 -21.83 -26.90 -29.22
N ALA A 99 -20.90 -27.88 -29.27
CA ALA A 99 -19.85 -28.21 -30.26
C ALA A 99 -20.27 -28.03 -31.75
N THR A 100 -19.38 -27.88 -32.75
CA THR A 100 -18.39 -28.88 -33.25
C THR A 100 -17.67 -28.31 -34.50
N ALA A 101 -16.38 -28.63 -34.70
CA ALA A 101 -15.66 -28.89 -35.99
C ALA A 101 -14.18 -28.47 -35.85
N LYS A 102 -13.22 -29.39 -35.69
CA LYS A 102 -12.54 -30.27 -36.67
C LYS A 102 -11.28 -29.62 -37.26
N ARG A 103 -10.16 -30.32 -37.02
CA ARG A 103 -8.77 -30.20 -37.50
C ARG A 103 -8.63 -29.61 -38.92
N ASP A 104 -7.54 -28.86 -39.19
CA ASP A 104 -6.36 -29.43 -39.87
C ASP A 104 -5.12 -28.53 -39.80
N ALA A 105 -3.97 -29.17 -39.97
CA ALA A 105 -2.63 -28.64 -39.94
C ALA A 105 -2.31 -27.72 -41.14
N SER A 106 -1.37 -26.78 -40.95
CA SER A 106 -0.06 -26.78 -41.62
C SER A 106 0.63 -25.42 -41.58
N GLN A 107 1.95 -25.49 -41.37
CA GLN A 107 2.98 -24.73 -42.09
C GLN A 107 3.45 -23.33 -41.65
N ALA A 108 4.78 -23.25 -41.66
CA ALA A 108 5.64 -22.11 -41.97
C ALA A 108 6.14 -21.23 -40.80
N SER A 109 7.27 -21.70 -40.28
CA SER A 109 8.41 -20.92 -39.78
C SER A 109 8.71 -19.64 -40.59
N SER A 110 8.87 -18.52 -39.88
CA SER A 110 9.67 -17.36 -40.33
C SER A 110 10.32 -16.69 -39.13
N THR A 111 11.60 -17.02 -38.95
CA THR A 111 12.58 -16.29 -38.15
C THR A 111 12.64 -14.82 -38.61
N SER A 112 12.47 -13.86 -37.70
CA SER A 112 12.97 -12.50 -37.91
C SER A 112 13.69 -12.01 -36.67
N ASN A 113 15.01 -11.99 -36.82
CA ASN A 113 15.98 -11.36 -35.96
C ASN A 113 16.07 -9.87 -36.36
N PRO A 114 16.18 -8.92 -35.43
CA PRO A 114 16.98 -7.73 -35.71
C PRO A 114 18.15 -7.64 -34.73
N ALA A 115 19.34 -7.59 -35.33
CA ALA A 115 20.63 -7.38 -34.69
C ALA A 115 20.76 -5.95 -34.10
N PRO A 116 21.75 -5.70 -33.23
CA PRO A 116 21.78 -4.58 -32.30
C PRO A 116 22.36 -3.31 -32.93
N THR A 117 21.83 -2.14 -32.53
CA THR A 117 22.45 -0.86 -32.83
C THR A 117 23.37 -0.46 -31.68
N THR A 118 24.65 -0.33 -32.00
CA THR A 118 25.72 0.20 -31.17
C THR A 118 25.63 1.73 -31.02
N GLN A 119 26.11 2.19 -29.86
CA GLN A 119 26.70 3.51 -29.57
C GLN A 119 25.78 4.75 -29.59
N GLN A 120 25.64 5.39 -28.43
CA GLN A 120 26.45 6.59 -28.14
C GLN A 120 26.44 6.93 -26.65
N SER A 121 27.63 6.96 -26.05
CA SER A 121 27.88 7.55 -24.73
C SER A 121 27.62 9.05 -24.81
N ALA A 122 26.70 9.55 -23.98
CA ALA A 122 26.57 10.97 -23.70
C ALA A 122 26.75 11.18 -22.20
N SER A 123 27.94 11.66 -21.84
CA SER A 123 28.25 12.26 -20.54
C SER A 123 27.52 13.60 -20.43
N PRO A 124 26.83 13.92 -19.33
CA PRO A 124 26.57 15.29 -18.95
C PRO A 124 27.44 15.67 -17.75
N GLU A 125 28.50 16.38 -18.11
CA GLU A 125 29.19 17.39 -17.33
C GLU A 125 28.20 18.25 -16.51
N LEU A 126 28.23 18.13 -15.18
CA LEU A 126 27.50 19.01 -14.26
C LEU A 126 28.45 20.10 -13.76
N ALA A 127 28.53 21.18 -14.52
CA ALA A 127 28.94 22.48 -14.02
C ALA A 127 27.77 23.13 -13.27
N GLY A 128 27.94 23.46 -11.98
CA GLY A 128 27.14 24.51 -11.33
C GLY A 128 27.61 25.90 -11.80
N PRO A 129 27.24 27.02 -11.14
CA PRO A 129 26.11 27.30 -10.25
C PRO A 129 25.27 28.50 -10.77
N ARG A 130 24.03 28.70 -10.30
CA ARG A 130 23.37 30.02 -10.39
C ARG A 130 22.56 30.36 -9.14
N ASN A 131 23.10 31.33 -8.40
CA ASN A 131 22.44 32.11 -7.36
C ASN A 131 21.37 33.04 -7.97
N GLY A 132 20.33 33.33 -7.18
CA GLY A 132 19.32 34.38 -7.40
C GLY A 132 18.02 33.99 -6.69
N ALA A 133 17.87 34.23 -5.38
CA ALA A 133 17.54 35.51 -4.72
C ALA A 133 16.09 35.99 -4.95
N ALA A 134 15.44 36.34 -3.83
CA ALA A 134 14.07 36.87 -3.64
C ALA A 134 12.96 35.79 -3.62
N ASP A 135 11.99 35.77 -2.71
CA ASP A 135 11.60 36.74 -1.69
C ASP A 135 10.73 36.05 -0.61
N THR A 136 10.67 36.75 0.50
CA THR A 136 10.04 36.56 1.80
C THR A 136 8.60 36.02 1.86
N SER A 137 8.34 35.15 2.86
CA SER A 137 7.05 35.14 3.56
C SER A 137 7.22 34.59 4.98
N THR A 138 7.74 35.44 5.86
CA THR A 138 7.67 35.25 7.32
C THR A 138 6.53 36.14 7.81
N ARG A 139 5.39 35.53 8.20
CA ARG A 139 4.26 36.24 8.78
C ARG A 139 3.92 35.64 10.14
N ILE A 140 4.44 36.25 11.21
CA ILE A 140 3.82 36.23 12.54
C ILE A 140 4.01 37.61 13.18
N PRO A 141 2.94 38.41 13.39
CA PRO A 141 2.92 39.49 14.37
C PRO A 141 2.09 39.07 15.60
N THR A 142 2.77 38.92 16.75
CA THR A 142 2.75 39.75 17.98
C THR A 142 1.63 39.44 19.01
N PRO A 143 1.98 39.33 20.31
CA PRO A 143 1.03 39.13 21.40
C PRO A 143 0.29 40.43 21.76
N VAL A 144 -0.99 40.30 22.12
CA VAL A 144 -1.79 41.34 22.75
C VAL A 144 -1.62 41.24 24.26
N THR A 145 -1.41 42.41 24.85
CA THR A 145 -1.18 42.77 26.26
C THR A 145 -2.02 42.04 27.28
#